data_AF-A0A358AGV9-F1
#
_entry.id   AF-A0A358AGV9-F1
#
_cell.length_a   1.000
_cell.length_b   1.000
_cell.length_c   1.000
_cell.angle_alpha   90.00
_cell.angle_beta   90.00
_cell.angle_gamma   90.00
#
_symmetry.space_group_name_H-M   'P 1'
#
loop_
_entity.id
_entity.type
_entity.pdbx_description
1 polymer ?
#
loop_
_entity_poly.entity_id
_entity_poly.type
_entity_poly.pdbx_seq_one_letter_code
_entity_poly.pdbx_strand_id
1 'polypeptide(L)'
;KVINLPDLLTLAAMKAYALGRRAKWKDYVDLYVIMRDYYDIHKIIKRARRIFGLEFNEKLFRAQLSYFKDIDYTEKVDYLKGFEVGDEIIKKKLADFSLG
;
A
#
# COMPACT_ATOMS: atom_id res chain seq x y z
N LYS A 1 -23.44 -19.95 -3.06
CA LYS A 1 -23.28 -18.55 -2.61
C LYS A 1 -22.08 -17.97 -3.36
N VAL A 2 -22.24 -16.93 -4.17
CA VAL A 2 -21.11 -16.34 -4.93
C VAL A 2 -20.48 -15.25 -4.07
N ILE A 3 -19.16 -15.30 -3.86
CA ILE A 3 -18.41 -14.25 -3.16
C ILE A 3 -17.79 -13.36 -4.24
N ASN A 4 -18.22 -12.09 -4.31
CA ASN A 4 -17.63 -11.11 -5.21
C ASN A 4 -16.41 -10.50 -4.54
N LEU A 5 -15.24 -10.68 -5.16
CA LEU A 5 -13.97 -10.12 -4.72
C LEU A 5 -13.58 -8.96 -5.66
N PRO A 6 -13.02 -7.86 -5.12
CA PRO A 6 -12.43 -6.84 -5.96
C PRO A 6 -11.21 -7.40 -6.71
N ASP A 7 -10.96 -6.89 -7.92
CA ASP A 7 -9.69 -7.14 -8.60
C ASP A 7 -8.51 -6.55 -7.81
N LEU A 8 -7.29 -7.02 -8.11
CA LEU A 8 -6.09 -6.65 -7.36
C LEU A 8 -5.81 -5.14 -7.40
N LEU A 9 -6.06 -4.46 -8.52
CA LEU A 9 -5.85 -3.01 -8.64
C LEU A 9 -6.87 -2.23 -7.79
N THR A 10 -8.11 -2.71 -7.74
CA THR A 10 -9.16 -2.17 -6.87
C THR A 10 -8.80 -2.38 -5.41
N LEU A 11 -8.29 -3.55 -5.03
CA LEU A 11 -7.81 -3.82 -3.67
C LEU A 11 -6.63 -2.90 -3.29
N ALA A 12 -5.68 -2.71 -4.20
CA ALA A 12 -4.55 -1.80 -4.02
C ALA A 12 -5.01 -0.36 -3.78
N ALA A 13 -5.99 0.11 -4.56
CA ALA A 13 -6.59 1.42 -4.39
C ALA A 13 -7.31 1.58 -3.04
N MET A 14 -8.02 0.54 -2.59
CA MET A 14 -8.65 0.53 -1.27
C MET A 14 -7.61 0.62 -0.13
N LYS A 15 -6.49 -0.10 -0.26
CA LYS A 15 -5.36 -0.01 0.68
C LYS A 15 -4.72 1.38 0.67
N ALA A 16 -4.45 1.94 -0.50
CA ALA A 16 -3.90 3.29 -0.64
C ALA A 16 -4.77 4.36 0.04
N TYR A 17 -6.10 4.23 -0.08
CA TYR A 17 -7.04 5.11 0.60
C TYR A 17 -7.09 4.92 2.12
N ALA A 18 -6.95 3.67 2.60
CA ALA A 18 -7.05 3.34 4.02
C ALA A 18 -5.73 3.52 4.80
N LEU A 19 -4.57 3.58 4.11
CA LEU A 19 -3.23 3.59 4.71
C LEU A 19 -3.09 4.63 5.83
N GLY A 20 -3.59 5.84 5.60
CA GLY A 20 -3.56 6.95 6.56
C GLY A 20 -4.52 6.85 7.74
N ARG A 21 -5.55 6.01 7.64
CA ARG A 21 -6.56 5.81 8.68
C ARG A 21 -6.21 4.64 9.58
N ARG A 22 -5.36 3.73 9.08
CA ARG A 22 -4.92 2.51 9.75
C ARG A 22 -3.44 2.29 9.42
N ALA A 23 -2.57 2.95 10.15
CA ALA A 23 -1.12 2.86 9.96
C ALA A 23 -0.56 1.54 10.52
N LYS A 24 -0.98 0.39 9.99
CA LYS A 24 -0.44 -0.93 10.34
C LYS A 24 0.65 -1.34 9.37
N TRP A 25 1.75 -1.90 9.87
CA TRP A 25 2.89 -2.27 9.03
C TRP A 25 2.52 -3.20 7.86
N LYS A 26 1.63 -4.18 8.09
CA LYS A 26 1.18 -5.09 7.03
C LYS A 26 0.55 -4.39 5.82
N ASP A 27 -0.16 -3.28 6.02
CA ASP A 27 -0.78 -2.55 4.91
C ASP A 27 0.28 -1.87 4.03
N TYR A 28 1.41 -1.47 4.62
CA TYR A 28 2.59 -1.00 3.88
C TYR A 28 3.28 -2.14 3.13
N VAL A 29 3.44 -3.31 3.77
CA VAL A 29 4.01 -4.48 3.10
C VAL A 29 3.16 -4.94 1.92
N ASP A 30 1.84 -4.98 2.08
CA ASP A 30 0.91 -5.35 1.00
C ASP A 30 1.05 -4.38 -0.19
N LEU A 31 1.11 -3.07 0.07
CA LEU A 31 1.34 -2.08 -0.98
C LEU A 31 2.72 -2.24 -1.63
N TYR A 32 3.76 -2.54 -0.86
CA TYR A 32 5.10 -2.82 -1.40
C TYR A 32 5.08 -4.00 -2.37
N VAL A 33 4.48 -5.13 -1.99
CA VAL A 33 4.41 -6.32 -2.85
C VAL A 33 3.61 -6.02 -4.13
N ILE A 34 2.47 -5.34 -3.99
CA ILE A 34 1.65 -4.96 -5.15
C ILE A 34 2.43 -4.03 -6.10
N MET A 35 3.12 -3.04 -5.55
CA MET A 35 3.88 -2.06 -6.34
C MET A 35 5.12 -2.64 -7.01
N ARG A 36 5.79 -3.58 -6.33
CA ARG A 36 6.96 -4.27 -6.86
C ARG A 36 6.61 -5.18 -8.04
N ASP A 37 5.52 -5.94 -7.92
CA ASP A 37 5.28 -7.09 -8.81
C ASP A 37 4.14 -6.87 -9.83
N TYR A 38 3.19 -5.97 -9.55
CA TYR A 38 1.93 -5.91 -10.32
C TYR A 38 1.60 -4.52 -10.90
N TYR A 39 1.57 -3.47 -10.06
CA TYR A 39 1.07 -2.15 -10.48
C TYR A 39 1.92 -1.01 -9.94
N ASP A 40 2.42 -0.15 -10.83
CA ASP A 40 3.06 1.10 -10.41
C ASP A 40 2.11 2.01 -9.60
N ILE A 41 2.72 2.94 -8.87
CA ILE A 41 2.00 3.89 -8.01
C ILE A 41 1.00 4.75 -8.80
N HIS A 42 1.27 5.08 -10.07
CA HIS A 42 0.38 5.90 -10.90
C HIS A 42 -0.92 5.18 -11.22
N LYS A 43 -0.87 3.87 -11.55
CA LYS A 43 -2.07 3.04 -11.76
C LYS A 43 -2.91 2.97 -10.50
N ILE A 44 -2.28 2.77 -9.35
CA ILE A 44 -2.97 2.70 -8.05
C ILE A 44 -3.65 4.03 -7.73
N ILE A 45 -2.94 5.16 -7.85
CA ILE A 45 -3.47 6.51 -7.65
C ILE A 45 -4.65 6.78 -8.58
N LYS A 46 -4.52 6.46 -9.87
CA LYS A 46 -5.58 6.64 -10.86
C LYS A 46 -6.81 5.82 -10.49
N ARG A 47 -6.64 4.57 -10.06
CA ARG A 47 -7.74 3.72 -9.60
C ARG A 47 -8.38 4.28 -8.31
N ALA A 48 -7.59 4.70 -7.33
CA ALA A 48 -8.07 5.27 -6.08
C ALA A 48 -8.87 6.55 -6.31
N ARG A 49 -8.38 7.48 -7.15
CA ARG A 49 -9.15 8.66 -7.58
C ARG A 49 -10.47 8.31 -8.24
N ARG A 50 -10.49 7.25 -9.07
CA ARG A 50 -11.73 6.80 -9.73
C ARG A 50 -12.75 6.25 -8.72
N ILE A 51 -12.31 5.60 -7.65
CA ILE A 51 -13.20 4.99 -6.65
C ILE A 51 -13.66 6.01 -5.61
N PHE A 52 -12.73 6.82 -5.09
CA PHE A 52 -12.96 7.68 -3.92
C PHE A 52 -13.06 9.17 -4.28
N GLY A 53 -12.77 9.55 -5.51
CA GLY A 53 -12.90 10.93 -5.99
C GLY A 53 -12.07 11.91 -5.15
N LEU A 54 -12.74 12.93 -4.63
CA LEU A 54 -12.14 14.00 -3.83
C LEU A 54 -11.66 13.54 -2.44
N GLU A 55 -12.17 12.42 -1.94
CA GLU A 55 -11.77 11.87 -0.64
C GLU A 55 -10.36 11.27 -0.67
N PHE A 56 -9.82 10.98 -1.87
CA PHE A 56 -8.47 10.48 -2.01
C PHE A 56 -7.47 11.60 -2.31
N ASN A 57 -6.58 11.86 -1.35
CA ASN A 57 -5.51 12.83 -1.48
C ASN A 57 -4.18 12.14 -1.87
N GLU A 58 -3.78 12.28 -3.14
CA GLU A 58 -2.52 11.72 -3.65
C GLU A 58 -1.29 12.21 -2.87
N LYS A 59 -1.22 13.50 -2.54
CA LYS A 59 -0.06 14.07 -1.82
C LYS A 59 0.08 13.45 -0.44
N LEU A 60 -1.04 13.29 0.26
CA LEU A 60 -1.08 12.64 1.57
C LEU A 60 -0.66 11.18 1.48
N PHE A 61 -1.17 10.45 0.49
CA PHE A 61 -0.79 9.05 0.25
C PHE A 61 0.72 8.90 0.01
N ARG A 62 1.31 9.74 -0.85
CA ARG A 62 2.76 9.74 -1.10
C ARG A 62 3.56 10.05 0.16
N ALA A 63 3.13 11.06 0.94
CA ALA A 63 3.80 11.38 2.20
C ALA A 63 3.77 10.20 3.19
N GLN A 64 2.63 9.51 3.29
CA GLN A 64 2.47 8.33 4.15
C GLN A 64 3.42 7.19 3.75
N LEU A 65 3.60 6.93 2.45
CA LEU A 65 4.54 5.91 1.96
C LEU A 65 6.00 6.16 2.37
N SER A 66 6.36 7.39 2.75
CA SER A 66 7.70 7.77 3.20
C SER A 66 7.81 8.06 4.71
N TYR A 67 6.72 7.94 5.48
CA TYR A 67 6.69 8.29 6.90
C TYR A 67 6.36 7.08 7.77
N PHE A 68 7.38 6.56 8.47
CA PHE A 68 7.29 5.28 9.19
C PHE A 68 7.29 5.38 10.72
N LYS A 69 7.33 6.61 11.26
CA LYS A 69 7.56 6.85 12.69
C LYS A 69 6.38 6.41 13.57
N ASP A 70 5.15 6.60 13.10
CA ASP A 70 3.92 6.36 13.85
C ASP A 70 3.14 5.13 13.34
N ILE A 71 3.86 4.12 12.85
CA ILE A 71 3.30 2.85 12.37
C ILE A 71 3.21 1.84 13.52
N ASP A 72 2.10 1.11 13.55
CA ASP A 72 1.89 -0.03 14.42
C ASP A 72 2.53 -1.30 13.83
N TYR A 73 3.57 -1.81 14.50
CA TYR A 73 4.31 -3.04 14.17
C TYR A 73 3.93 -4.22 15.08
N THR A 74 2.90 -4.09 15.92
CA THR A 74 2.50 -5.17 16.85
C THR A 74 2.04 -6.43 16.13
N GLU A 75 1.39 -6.25 14.98
CA GLU A 75 0.97 -7.34 14.10
C GLU A 75 2.15 -7.75 13.21
N LYS A 76 2.61 -9.00 13.39
CA LYS A 76 3.67 -9.57 12.55
C LYS A 76 3.17 -9.79 11.13
N VAL A 77 4.08 -9.68 10.17
CA VAL A 77 3.80 -9.99 8.78
C VAL A 77 4.13 -11.45 8.52
N ASP A 78 3.12 -12.22 8.15
CA ASP A 78 3.27 -13.62 7.77
C ASP A 78 3.58 -13.71 6.28
N TYR A 79 4.80 -14.10 5.97
CA TYR A 79 5.27 -14.28 4.60
C TYR A 79 5.10 -15.73 4.13
N LEU A 80 4.92 -15.90 2.83
CA LEU A 80 5.15 -17.19 2.20
C LEU A 80 6.66 -17.51 2.25
N LYS A 81 6.99 -18.79 2.42
CA LYS A 81 8.38 -19.26 2.48
C LYS A 81 9.16 -18.82 1.24
N GLY A 82 10.27 -18.10 1.42
CA GLY A 82 11.13 -17.59 0.35
C GLY A 82 10.75 -16.20 -0.17
N PHE A 83 9.71 -15.57 0.38
CA PHE A 83 9.27 -14.20 0.05
C PHE A 83 9.52 -13.20 1.18
N GLU A 84 10.24 -13.61 2.22
CA GLU A 84 10.61 -12.76 3.34
C GLU A 84 11.46 -11.59 2.85
N VAL A 85 11.07 -10.37 3.19
CA VAL A 85 11.84 -9.16 2.88
C VAL A 85 12.04 -8.39 4.18
N GLY A 86 13.28 -7.93 4.41
CA GLY A 86 13.61 -7.14 5.59
C GLY A 86 12.92 -5.77 5.56
N ASP A 87 12.40 -5.33 6.71
CA ASP A 87 11.61 -4.10 6.81
C ASP A 87 12.33 -2.86 6.27
N GLU A 88 13.64 -2.75 6.46
CA GLU A 88 14.44 -1.62 5.95
C GLU A 88 14.48 -1.57 4.41
N ILE A 89 14.46 -2.73 3.74
CA ILE A 89 14.37 -2.80 2.28
C ILE A 89 13.00 -2.33 1.83
N ILE A 90 11.94 -2.76 2.52
CA ILE A 90 10.57 -2.36 2.24
C ILE A 90 10.40 -0.84 2.41
N LYS A 91 10.84 -0.29 3.56
CA LYS A 91 10.78 1.15 3.85
C LYS A 91 11.49 1.97 2.78
N LYS A 92 12.71 1.57 2.39
CA LYS A 92 13.45 2.24 1.32
C LYS A 92 12.69 2.23 0.00
N LYS A 93 12.15 1.07 -0.39
CA LYS A 93 11.40 0.93 -1.64
C LYS A 93 10.09 1.72 -1.65
N LEU A 94 9.37 1.75 -0.54
CA LEU A 94 8.16 2.57 -0.40
C LEU A 94 8.47 4.08 -0.49
N ALA A 95 9.58 4.51 0.11
CA ALA A 95 10.07 5.88 -0.05
C ALA A 95 10.47 6.18 -1.49
N ASP A 96 11.12 5.25 -2.20
CA ASP A 96 11.45 5.42 -3.62
C ASP A 96 10.15 5.55 -4.46
N PHE A 97 9.16 4.68 -4.22
CA PHE A 97 7.87 4.72 -4.94
C PHE A 97 7.10 6.04 -4.71
N SER A 98 7.25 6.66 -3.54
CA SER A 98 6.54 7.91 -3.24
C SER A 98 7.01 9.08 -4.12
N LEU A 99 8.23 9.02 -4.65
CA LEU A 99 8.84 10.08 -5.46
C LEU A 99 8.39 10.07 -6.92
N GLY A 100 7.93 8.92 -7.45
CA GLY A 100 7.48 8.77 -8.85
C GLY A 100 8.43 7.93 -9.67
#